data_AF-A0AAV6P7Q6-F1
#
_entry.id   AF-A0AAV6P7Q6-F1
#
_cell.length_a   1.000
_cell.length_b   1.000
_cell.length_c   1.000
_cell.angle_alpha   90.00
_cell.angle_beta   90.00
_cell.angle_gamma   90.00
#
_symmetry.space_group_name_H-M   'P 1'
#
loop_
_entity.id
_entity.type
_entity.pdbx_description
1 polymer ?
#
loop_
_entity_poly.entity_id
_entity_poly.type
_entity_poly.pdbx_seq_one_letter_code
_entity_poly.pdbx_strand_id
1 'polypeptide(L)'
;MNSTLPLSVNSCSTHSLWLPSSFISKIFPFLRSIIVNFTMTKCYPVVSEEYQKAVEKAKRKLRGLIAEKNCAPLMLRLAWHSAGTFDHKSKTGGPFGTMRFPSELAHAANSGLDIAIRLLEPIKEQFPILTYADFYQLAGVVAVEITGGPEVPFHPGREDKPAPPPEGRLPDATKGSDHLRDVFYTMGLSDQDIVALSGGHTLGRAHKERSGFEGPWTSNPLIFDNSYFTELLTGEKEGLLQLVSDKTLLCDPVFRPLVEKYAADEDAFFADYAEAHQKLSELGFADA
;
A
#
# COMPACT_ATOMS: atom_id res chain seq x y z
N MET A 1 -11.56 45.75 -38.40
CA MET A 1 -12.62 46.74 -38.66
C MET A 1 -13.50 46.19 -39.77
N ASN A 2 -14.81 46.06 -39.48
CA ASN A 2 -16.02 46.19 -40.32
C ASN A 2 -15.90 45.94 -41.85
N SER A 3 -16.83 45.31 -42.57
CA SER A 3 -18.20 44.88 -42.28
C SER A 3 -18.78 44.19 -43.54
N THR A 4 -19.66 43.22 -43.29
CA THR A 4 -20.64 42.51 -44.11
C THR A 4 -21.58 43.40 -44.98
N LEU A 5 -22.14 42.97 -46.12
CA LEU A 5 -23.45 42.27 -46.36
C LEU A 5 -23.87 42.46 -47.87
N PRO A 6 -25.00 41.93 -48.45
CA PRO A 6 -25.80 40.70 -48.22
C PRO A 6 -26.33 40.00 -49.52
N LEU A 7 -27.24 39.01 -49.35
CA LEU A 7 -28.31 38.45 -50.23
C LEU A 7 -27.98 37.11 -50.93
N SER A 8 -28.82 36.07 -50.98
CA SER A 8 -30.25 35.91 -50.67
C SER A 8 -30.57 34.50 -50.17
N VAL A 9 -31.71 34.38 -49.49
CA VAL A 9 -32.26 33.18 -48.84
C VAL A 9 -33.30 32.57 -49.78
N ASN A 10 -33.30 31.26 -49.98
CA ASN A 10 -34.49 30.53 -50.42
C ASN A 10 -34.68 29.25 -49.60
N SER A 11 -35.93 29.08 -49.21
CA SER A 11 -36.48 28.17 -48.21
C SER A 11 -36.66 26.75 -48.74
N CYS A 12 -36.51 25.77 -47.84
CA CYS A 12 -37.17 24.48 -47.99
C CYS A 12 -37.83 24.12 -46.64
N SER A 13 -39.15 24.00 -46.68
CA SER A 13 -40.04 23.71 -45.56
C SER A 13 -40.31 22.21 -45.48
N THR A 14 -40.14 21.62 -44.30
CA THR A 14 -40.81 20.35 -43.96
C THR A 14 -41.23 20.33 -42.48
N HIS A 15 -42.55 20.41 -42.33
CA HIS A 15 -43.44 20.03 -41.24
C HIS A 15 -42.86 19.38 -39.96
N SER A 16 -43.13 20.07 -38.85
CA SER A 16 -43.14 19.55 -37.49
C SER A 16 -44.37 18.66 -37.26
N LEU A 17 -44.15 17.35 -37.13
CA LEU A 17 -45.14 16.42 -36.61
C LEU A 17 -44.98 16.32 -35.08
N TRP A 18 -45.97 16.84 -34.37
CA TRP A 18 -46.19 16.60 -32.94
C TRP A 18 -46.60 15.13 -32.74
N LEU A 19 -45.82 14.38 -31.97
CA LEU A 19 -46.23 13.07 -31.44
C LEU A 19 -46.39 13.17 -29.91
N PRO A 20 -47.44 12.56 -29.33
CA PRO A 20 -47.77 12.68 -27.91
C PRO A 20 -46.80 11.90 -27.02
N SER A 21 -46.64 12.39 -25.80
CA SER A 21 -45.64 12.02 -24.77
C SER A 21 -45.79 10.62 -24.13
N SER A 22 -46.41 9.65 -24.80
CA SER A 22 -46.61 8.29 -24.27
C SER A 22 -45.93 7.17 -25.06
N PHE A 23 -44.97 7.48 -25.94
CA PHE A 23 -44.30 6.49 -26.80
C PHE A 23 -42.76 6.45 -26.70
N ILE A 24 -42.18 6.83 -25.56
CA ILE A 24 -40.73 6.71 -25.27
C ILE A 24 -40.46 5.74 -24.10
N SER A 25 -41.07 4.54 -24.11
CA SER A 25 -40.79 3.55 -23.06
C SER A 25 -40.62 2.10 -23.51
N LYS A 26 -40.51 1.80 -24.81
CA LYS A 26 -40.46 0.38 -25.25
C LYS A 26 -39.43 -0.03 -26.31
N ILE A 27 -38.51 0.83 -26.74
CA ILE A 27 -37.44 0.40 -27.66
C ILE A 27 -36.16 1.17 -27.31
N PHE A 28 -35.38 0.68 -26.34
CA PHE A 28 -33.92 0.78 -26.27
C PHE A 28 -33.37 0.02 -25.04
N PRO A 29 -33.24 -1.33 -25.09
CA PRO A 29 -32.41 -2.04 -24.13
C PRO A 29 -31.24 -2.71 -24.86
N PHE A 30 -30.26 -1.93 -25.35
CA PHE A 30 -28.95 -2.51 -25.70
C PHE A 30 -27.76 -1.54 -25.73
N LEU A 31 -27.83 -0.37 -25.08
CA LEU A 31 -26.69 0.56 -25.01
C LEU A 31 -26.45 1.05 -23.57
N ARG A 32 -26.56 0.13 -22.61
CA ARG A 32 -26.16 0.34 -21.20
C ARG A 32 -25.22 -0.75 -20.68
N SER A 33 -24.44 -1.36 -21.58
CA SER A 33 -23.47 -2.42 -21.23
C SER A 33 -22.05 -2.15 -21.74
N ILE A 34 -21.67 -0.87 -21.92
CA ILE A 34 -20.28 -0.49 -22.19
C ILE A 34 -19.95 0.72 -21.30
N ILE A 35 -19.96 0.50 -20.00
CA ILE A 35 -19.00 1.18 -19.12
C ILE A 35 -18.04 0.07 -18.73
N VAL A 36 -17.00 -0.10 -19.54
CA VAL A 36 -15.83 -0.88 -19.14
C VAL A 36 -15.30 -0.16 -17.91
N ASN A 37 -15.28 -0.85 -16.76
CA ASN A 37 -14.45 -0.45 -15.63
C ASN A 37 -13.01 -0.43 -16.13
N PHE A 38 -12.54 0.75 -16.53
CA PHE A 38 -11.15 0.96 -16.91
C PHE A 38 -10.34 0.95 -15.61
N THR A 39 -10.06 -0.25 -15.08
CA THR A 39 -8.99 -0.41 -14.10
C THR A 39 -7.71 0.02 -14.82
N MET A 40 -7.15 1.17 -14.43
CA MET A 40 -5.83 1.60 -14.89
C MET A 40 -4.86 0.45 -14.64
N THR A 41 -4.50 -0.25 -15.70
CA THR A 41 -3.59 -1.39 -15.62
C THR A 41 -2.20 -0.81 -15.43
N LYS A 42 -1.50 -1.19 -14.36
CA LYS A 42 -0.14 -0.74 -14.08
C LYS A 42 0.75 -0.95 -15.32
N CYS A 43 1.48 0.10 -15.72
CA CYS A 43 2.42 0.04 -16.84
C CYS A 43 3.84 -0.08 -16.29
N TYR A 44 4.28 -1.32 -16.04
CA TYR A 44 5.59 -1.55 -15.45
C TYR A 44 6.72 -1.25 -16.46
N PRO A 45 7.77 -0.51 -16.05
CA PRO A 45 8.90 -0.25 -16.92
C PRO A 45 9.65 -1.55 -17.23
N VAL A 46 10.20 -1.64 -18.43
CA VAL A 46 11.09 -2.73 -18.81
C VAL A 46 12.47 -2.46 -18.23
N VAL A 47 12.96 -3.37 -17.39
CA VAL A 47 14.34 -3.35 -16.88
C VAL A 47 15.24 -4.27 -17.70
N SER A 48 16.56 -4.07 -17.64
CA SER A 48 17.51 -4.94 -18.34
C SER A 48 17.53 -6.36 -17.74
N GLU A 49 17.96 -7.34 -18.53
CA GLU A 49 18.17 -8.71 -18.02
C GLU A 49 19.16 -8.75 -16.84
N GLU A 50 20.16 -7.86 -16.85
CA GLU A 50 21.13 -7.75 -15.77
C GLU A 50 20.46 -7.27 -14.48
N TYR A 51 19.56 -6.29 -14.57
CA TYR A 51 18.76 -5.81 -13.45
C TYR A 51 17.88 -6.94 -12.90
N GLN A 52 17.17 -7.68 -13.76
CA GLN A 52 16.34 -8.81 -13.33
C GLN A 52 17.18 -9.88 -12.62
N LYS A 53 18.35 -10.25 -13.18
CA LYS A 53 19.28 -11.20 -12.55
C LYS A 53 19.81 -10.68 -11.21
N ALA A 54 19.99 -9.37 -11.06
CA ALA A 54 20.39 -8.75 -9.80
C ALA A 54 19.26 -8.82 -8.76
N VAL A 55 18.00 -8.55 -9.14
CA VAL A 55 16.82 -8.72 -8.27
C VAL A 55 16.75 -10.15 -7.73
N GLU A 56 16.86 -11.16 -8.58
CA GLU A 56 16.81 -12.58 -8.16
C GLU A 56 17.94 -12.95 -7.20
N LYS A 57 19.17 -12.45 -7.46
CA LYS A 57 20.32 -12.68 -6.58
C LYS A 57 20.15 -11.94 -5.24
N ALA A 58 19.64 -10.71 -5.27
CA ALA A 58 19.36 -9.92 -4.08
C ALA A 58 18.28 -10.60 -3.21
N LYS A 59 17.18 -11.06 -3.82
CA LYS A 59 16.11 -11.81 -3.14
C LYS A 59 16.68 -12.99 -2.34
N ARG A 60 17.55 -13.81 -2.95
CA ARG A 60 18.20 -14.94 -2.26
C ARG A 60 19.08 -14.51 -1.08
N LYS A 61 19.87 -13.45 -1.23
CA LYS A 61 20.71 -12.93 -0.14
C LYS A 61 19.88 -12.32 0.99
N LEU A 62 18.82 -11.60 0.65
CA LEU A 62 17.86 -11.05 1.62
C LEU A 62 17.19 -12.17 2.42
N ARG A 63 16.76 -13.27 1.77
CA ARG A 63 16.20 -14.44 2.49
C ARG A 63 17.16 -14.97 3.55
N GLY A 64 18.44 -15.13 3.18
CA GLY A 64 19.48 -15.58 4.11
C GLY A 64 19.67 -14.64 5.29
N LEU A 65 19.86 -13.34 5.03
CA LEU A 65 20.07 -12.34 6.07
C LEU A 65 18.86 -12.23 7.02
N ILE A 66 17.66 -12.13 6.45
CA ILE A 66 16.44 -11.86 7.20
C ILE A 66 16.10 -13.03 8.13
N ALA A 67 16.25 -14.27 7.65
CA ALA A 67 16.09 -15.46 8.47
C ALA A 67 17.17 -15.56 9.56
N GLU A 68 18.45 -15.37 9.20
CA GLU A 68 19.56 -15.50 10.16
C GLU A 68 19.48 -14.47 11.29
N LYS A 69 19.06 -13.23 10.98
CA LYS A 69 19.00 -12.13 11.94
C LYS A 69 17.63 -12.01 12.63
N ASN A 70 16.64 -12.82 12.29
CA ASN A 70 15.26 -12.71 12.76
C ASN A 70 14.72 -11.27 12.64
N CYS A 71 15.03 -10.60 11.54
CA CYS A 71 14.74 -9.17 11.36
C CYS A 71 13.60 -8.90 10.36
N ALA A 72 12.84 -9.92 9.97
CA ALA A 72 11.70 -9.80 9.06
C ALA A 72 10.72 -8.69 9.48
N PRO A 73 10.29 -8.58 10.76
CA PRO A 73 9.34 -7.52 11.14
C PRO A 73 9.92 -6.11 10.95
N LEU A 74 11.23 -5.94 11.18
CA LEU A 74 11.91 -4.67 10.98
C LEU A 74 12.03 -4.31 9.49
N MET A 75 12.27 -5.30 8.62
CA MET A 75 12.31 -5.10 7.16
C MET A 75 10.94 -4.80 6.57
N LEU A 76 9.89 -5.48 7.05
CA LEU A 76 8.51 -5.17 6.69
C LEU A 76 8.15 -3.74 7.11
N ARG A 77 8.50 -3.34 8.34
CA ARG A 77 8.32 -1.95 8.80
C ARG A 77 9.09 -0.95 7.93
N LEU A 78 10.34 -1.24 7.56
CA LEU A 78 11.11 -0.36 6.67
C LEU A 78 10.39 -0.16 5.32
N ALA A 79 9.90 -1.24 4.71
CA ALA A 79 9.18 -1.17 3.44
C ALA A 79 7.84 -0.40 3.58
N TRP A 80 7.08 -0.68 4.65
CA TRP A 80 5.86 0.05 5.02
C TRP A 80 6.11 1.54 5.16
N HIS A 81 7.07 1.95 5.99
CA HIS A 81 7.39 3.36 6.24
C HIS A 81 7.92 4.07 5.00
N SER A 82 8.65 3.34 4.13
CA SER A 82 9.13 3.89 2.86
C SER A 82 7.96 4.19 1.90
N ALA A 83 6.94 3.33 1.86
CA ALA A 83 5.79 3.49 0.97
C ALA A 83 4.71 4.43 1.52
N GLY A 84 4.42 4.35 2.83
CA GLY A 84 3.31 5.00 3.51
C GLY A 84 3.38 6.53 3.61
N THR A 85 4.36 7.16 2.95
CA THR A 85 4.47 8.61 2.85
C THR A 85 3.85 9.17 1.57
N PHE A 86 3.36 8.31 0.68
CA PHE A 86 2.78 8.72 -0.60
C PHE A 86 1.49 9.52 -0.40
N ASP A 87 1.40 10.65 -1.09
CA ASP A 87 0.18 11.43 -1.23
C ASP A 87 -0.25 11.41 -2.70
N HIS A 88 -1.39 10.77 -2.99
CA HIS A 88 -1.90 10.62 -4.35
C HIS A 88 -2.29 11.96 -5.00
N LYS A 89 -2.58 13.01 -4.22
CA LYS A 89 -2.95 14.33 -4.75
C LYS A 89 -1.72 15.10 -5.25
N SER A 90 -0.69 15.20 -4.41
CA SER A 90 0.55 15.88 -4.79
C SER A 90 1.55 14.99 -5.55
N LYS A 91 1.32 13.68 -5.58
CA LYS A 91 2.23 12.66 -6.16
C LYS A 91 3.64 12.70 -5.56
N THR A 92 3.74 13.08 -4.28
CA THR A 92 5.00 13.17 -3.51
C THR A 92 5.11 12.06 -2.45
N GLY A 93 6.32 11.80 -1.97
CA GLY A 93 6.60 10.66 -1.09
C GLY A 93 6.53 9.33 -1.83
N GLY A 94 6.35 8.24 -1.09
CA GLY A 94 6.25 6.88 -1.61
C GLY A 94 7.60 6.15 -1.67
N PRO A 95 7.59 4.89 -2.16
CA PRO A 95 8.67 3.93 -2.01
C PRO A 95 9.85 4.18 -2.97
N PHE A 96 10.43 5.38 -2.95
CA PHE A 96 11.47 5.84 -3.89
C PHE A 96 12.85 5.99 -3.22
N GLY A 97 13.14 5.10 -2.28
CA GLY A 97 14.46 4.96 -1.65
C GLY A 97 14.87 6.08 -0.69
N THR A 98 14.02 7.07 -0.43
CA THR A 98 14.36 8.29 0.32
C THR A 98 14.64 8.04 1.80
N MET A 99 14.15 6.92 2.35
CA MET A 99 14.41 6.49 3.74
C MET A 99 15.91 6.38 4.08
N ARG A 100 16.81 6.29 3.09
CA ARG A 100 18.27 6.34 3.28
C ARG A 100 18.80 7.70 3.74
N PHE A 101 18.02 8.78 3.57
CA PHE A 101 18.46 10.11 3.91
C PHE A 101 18.33 10.37 5.42
N PRO A 102 19.36 10.97 6.06
CA PRO A 102 19.32 11.26 7.49
C PRO A 102 18.13 12.11 7.93
N SER A 103 17.65 13.02 7.07
CA SER A 103 16.48 13.86 7.36
C SER A 103 15.19 13.05 7.50
N GLU A 104 14.98 12.01 6.69
CA GLU A 104 13.79 11.15 6.81
C GLU A 104 13.92 10.15 7.96
N LEU A 105 15.13 9.63 8.21
CA LEU A 105 15.41 8.78 9.39
C LEU A 105 15.19 9.52 10.71
N ALA A 106 15.38 10.85 10.71
CA ALA A 106 15.15 11.68 11.89
C ALA A 106 13.67 11.90 12.22
N HIS A 107 12.73 11.55 11.32
CA HIS A 107 11.30 11.63 11.62
C HIS A 107 10.95 10.70 12.80
N ALA A 108 10.14 11.18 13.74
CA ALA A 108 9.83 10.47 14.97
C ALA A 108 9.24 9.08 14.73
N ALA A 109 8.34 8.95 13.76
CA ALA A 109 7.73 7.68 13.37
C ALA A 109 8.74 6.66 12.83
N ASN A 110 9.90 7.09 12.32
CA ASN A 110 10.93 6.25 11.73
C ASN A 110 12.00 5.79 12.74
N SER A 111 11.84 6.10 14.03
CA SER A 111 12.78 5.71 15.08
C SER A 111 13.15 4.22 15.01
N GLY A 112 14.46 3.93 14.97
CA GLY A 112 15.04 2.59 14.86
C GLY A 112 15.16 2.01 13.44
N LEU A 113 14.69 2.70 12.39
CA LEU A 113 14.86 2.24 11.00
C LEU A 113 16.30 2.41 10.48
N ASP A 114 17.13 3.22 11.14
CA ASP A 114 18.56 3.31 10.86
C ASP A 114 19.26 1.93 11.03
N ILE A 115 18.77 1.11 11.98
CA ILE A 115 19.25 -0.25 12.21
C ILE A 115 18.94 -1.13 10.99
N ALA A 116 17.73 -0.99 10.42
CA ALA A 116 17.30 -1.75 9.25
C ALA A 116 18.20 -1.45 8.04
N ILE A 117 18.45 -0.16 7.78
CA ILE A 117 19.31 0.28 6.68
C ILE A 117 20.73 -0.24 6.88
N ARG A 118 21.30 -0.10 8.07
CA ARG A 118 22.65 -0.59 8.38
C ARG A 118 22.80 -2.11 8.21
N LEU A 119 21.75 -2.88 8.48
CA LEU A 119 21.74 -4.33 8.24
C LEU A 119 21.69 -4.67 6.74
N LEU A 120 20.97 -3.87 5.95
CA LEU A 120 20.77 -4.06 4.53
C LEU A 120 21.95 -3.58 3.67
N GLU A 121 22.67 -2.56 4.13
CA GLU A 121 23.74 -1.89 3.38
C GLU A 121 24.80 -2.85 2.82
N PRO A 122 25.37 -3.81 3.58
CA PRO A 122 26.40 -4.71 3.04
C PRO A 122 25.90 -5.60 1.88
N ILE A 123 24.60 -5.88 1.82
CA ILE A 123 24.00 -6.58 0.68
C ILE A 123 23.73 -5.60 -0.46
N LYS A 124 23.22 -4.40 -0.16
CA LYS A 124 22.95 -3.37 -1.16
C LYS A 124 24.22 -2.96 -1.93
N GLU A 125 25.37 -2.86 -1.27
CA GLU A 125 26.68 -2.58 -1.88
C GLU A 125 27.09 -3.63 -2.94
N GLN A 126 26.64 -4.88 -2.79
CA GLN A 126 26.90 -5.95 -3.77
C GLN A 126 26.02 -5.82 -5.03
N PHE A 127 24.99 -4.96 -5.00
CA PHE A 127 24.06 -4.73 -6.10
C PHE A 127 23.96 -3.23 -6.41
N PRO A 128 25.02 -2.61 -6.95
CA PRO A 128 25.02 -1.19 -7.30
C PRO A 128 24.02 -0.86 -8.41
N ILE A 129 23.66 -1.84 -9.25
CA ILE A 129 22.67 -1.68 -10.32
C ILE A 129 21.24 -1.51 -9.79
N LEU A 130 20.92 -2.06 -8.60
CA LEU A 130 19.59 -1.94 -8.00
C LEU A 130 19.45 -0.58 -7.31
N THR A 131 18.29 0.05 -7.49
CA THR A 131 17.94 1.26 -6.71
C THR A 131 17.67 0.90 -5.25
N TYR A 132 17.84 1.85 -4.34
CA TYR A 132 17.43 1.65 -2.94
C TYR A 132 15.91 1.45 -2.85
N ALA A 133 15.16 2.16 -3.71
CA ALA A 133 13.72 2.02 -3.86
C ALA A 133 13.27 0.57 -4.05
N ASP A 134 13.78 -0.11 -5.09
CA ASP A 134 13.45 -1.50 -5.33
C ASP A 134 14.01 -2.42 -4.23
N PHE A 135 15.22 -2.14 -3.74
CA PHE A 135 15.87 -2.99 -2.75
C PHE A 135 15.10 -3.04 -1.42
N TYR A 136 14.59 -1.90 -0.94
CA TYR A 136 13.80 -1.85 0.30
C TYR A 136 12.44 -2.52 0.15
N GLN A 137 11.75 -2.33 -0.98
CA GLN A 137 10.47 -3.01 -1.22
C GLN A 137 10.66 -4.53 -1.38
N LEU A 138 11.74 -4.96 -2.05
CA LEU A 138 12.10 -6.38 -2.14
C LEU A 138 12.38 -6.99 -0.75
N ALA A 139 13.03 -6.25 0.15
CA ALA A 139 13.25 -6.70 1.52
C ALA A 139 11.94 -6.88 2.31
N GLY A 140 10.95 -6.01 2.10
CA GLY A 140 9.60 -6.15 2.67
C GLY A 140 8.86 -7.39 2.15
N VAL A 141 8.87 -7.61 0.83
CA VAL A 141 8.28 -8.81 0.22
C VAL A 141 8.94 -10.09 0.75
N VAL A 142 10.28 -10.12 0.83
CA VAL A 142 11.02 -11.25 1.38
C VAL A 142 10.72 -11.49 2.86
N ALA A 143 10.50 -10.41 3.64
CA ALA A 143 10.15 -10.53 5.05
C ALA A 143 8.82 -11.26 5.26
N VAL A 144 7.81 -10.98 4.44
CA VAL A 144 6.53 -11.70 4.46
C VAL A 144 6.72 -13.15 4.04
N GLU A 145 7.41 -13.37 2.92
CA GLU A 145 7.64 -14.71 2.36
C GLU A 145 8.40 -15.64 3.33
N ILE A 146 9.46 -15.15 3.98
CA ILE A 146 10.32 -15.99 4.84
C ILE A 146 9.68 -16.33 6.19
N THR A 147 8.64 -15.60 6.58
CA THR A 147 7.89 -15.81 7.82
C THR A 147 6.63 -16.66 7.62
N GLY A 148 6.40 -17.16 6.40
CA GLY A 148 5.27 -18.05 6.07
C GLY A 148 4.05 -17.34 5.49
N GLY A 149 4.14 -16.04 5.22
CA GLY A 149 3.03 -15.26 4.67
C GLY A 149 2.84 -15.46 3.16
N PRO A 150 1.90 -14.73 2.55
CA PRO A 150 1.59 -14.89 1.13
C PRO A 150 2.72 -14.39 0.22
N GLU A 151 2.77 -14.95 -1.00
CA GLU A 151 3.63 -14.43 -2.06
C GLU A 151 3.09 -13.10 -2.59
N VAL A 152 3.77 -12.00 -2.25
CA VAL A 152 3.46 -10.66 -2.77
C VAL A 152 4.18 -10.47 -4.12
N PRO A 153 3.47 -10.15 -5.22
CA PRO A 153 4.12 -9.85 -6.49
C PRO A 153 5.08 -8.67 -6.38
N PHE A 154 6.26 -8.78 -7.00
CA PHE A 154 7.27 -7.72 -7.03
C PHE A 154 7.61 -7.35 -8.48
N HIS A 155 7.45 -6.07 -8.80
CA HIS A 155 7.83 -5.49 -10.08
C HIS A 155 8.99 -4.49 -9.89
N PRO A 156 10.15 -4.69 -10.54
CA PRO A 156 11.28 -3.77 -10.45
C PRO A 156 11.10 -2.54 -11.34
N GLY A 157 11.95 -1.54 -11.12
CA GLY A 157 12.08 -0.33 -11.94
C GLY A 157 11.75 0.95 -11.21
N ARG A 158 11.61 0.95 -9.87
CA ARG A 158 11.49 2.20 -9.11
C ARG A 158 12.80 2.97 -9.18
N GLU A 159 12.70 4.27 -9.42
CA GLU A 159 13.84 5.18 -9.35
C GLU A 159 14.04 5.72 -7.93
N ASP A 160 15.29 6.00 -7.57
CA ASP A 160 15.61 6.68 -6.31
C ASP A 160 15.33 8.19 -6.45
N LYS A 161 14.40 8.71 -5.65
CA LYS A 161 14.12 10.16 -5.60
C LYS A 161 15.18 10.90 -4.78
N PRO A 162 15.45 12.19 -5.10
CA PRO A 162 16.52 12.96 -4.46
C PRO A 162 16.12 13.61 -3.14
N ALA A 163 14.82 13.78 -2.88
CA ALA A 163 14.31 14.52 -1.72
C ALA A 163 13.27 13.70 -0.96
N PRO A 164 13.39 13.60 0.38
CA PRO A 164 12.40 12.92 1.20
C PRO A 164 11.08 13.72 1.30
N PRO A 165 9.97 13.05 1.62
CA PRO A 165 8.70 13.71 1.94
C PRO A 165 8.79 14.50 3.25
N PRO A 166 7.87 15.45 3.50
CA PRO A 166 7.75 16.07 4.82
C PRO A 166 7.32 15.03 5.87
N GLU A 167 7.73 15.27 7.12
CA GLU A 167 7.29 14.50 8.28
C GLU A 167 5.77 14.60 8.51
N GLY A 168 5.19 13.59 9.19
CA GLY A 168 3.81 13.64 9.67
C GLY A 168 2.76 12.95 8.79
N ARG A 169 3.18 12.25 7.73
CA ARG A 169 2.27 11.50 6.84
C ARG A 169 1.91 10.10 7.31
N LEU A 170 2.74 9.50 8.17
CA LEU A 170 2.54 8.15 8.69
C LEU A 170 1.45 8.14 9.78
N PRO A 171 0.72 7.01 9.97
CA PRO A 171 -0.37 6.94 10.92
C PRO A 171 0.10 7.06 12.37
N ASP A 172 -0.77 7.60 13.22
CA ASP A 172 -0.53 7.78 14.65
C ASP A 172 -1.27 6.66 15.39
N ALA A 173 -0.51 5.85 16.13
CA ALA A 173 -1.00 4.70 16.88
C ALA A 173 -2.03 5.04 17.97
N THR A 174 -2.13 6.32 18.36
CA THR A 174 -3.06 6.80 19.39
C THR A 174 -4.41 7.28 18.85
N LYS A 175 -4.59 7.32 17.52
CA LYS A 175 -5.80 7.80 16.85
C LYS A 175 -6.69 6.65 16.34
N GLY A 176 -7.95 6.97 16.07
CA GLY A 176 -8.99 6.03 15.66
C GLY A 176 -9.20 5.92 14.14
N SER A 177 -10.32 5.31 13.75
CA SER A 177 -10.66 4.97 12.36
C SER A 177 -10.69 6.15 11.40
N ASP A 178 -11.17 7.33 11.82
CA ASP A 178 -11.16 8.54 10.98
C ASP A 178 -9.74 8.91 10.54
N HIS A 179 -8.77 8.84 11.47
CA HIS A 179 -7.37 9.10 11.15
C HIS A 179 -6.76 8.04 10.23
N LEU A 180 -7.12 6.76 10.43
CA LEU A 180 -6.69 5.70 9.51
C LEU A 180 -7.19 5.97 8.09
N ARG A 181 -8.47 6.37 7.94
CA ARG A 181 -9.00 6.75 6.63
C ARG A 181 -8.31 7.98 6.06
N ASP A 182 -8.10 9.03 6.84
CA ASP A 182 -7.39 10.23 6.37
C ASP A 182 -6.01 9.90 5.79
N VAL A 183 -5.25 9.04 6.47
CA VAL A 183 -3.90 8.63 6.07
C VAL A 183 -3.94 7.67 4.86
N PHE A 184 -4.69 6.59 4.94
CA PHE A 184 -4.70 5.56 3.88
C PHE A 184 -5.46 6.02 2.63
N TYR A 185 -6.49 6.85 2.74
CA TYR A 185 -7.14 7.46 1.58
C TYR A 185 -6.24 8.51 0.92
N THR A 186 -5.37 9.18 1.68
CA THR A 186 -4.30 10.01 1.10
C THR A 186 -3.32 9.16 0.27
N MET A 187 -3.08 7.91 0.66
CA MET A 187 -2.33 6.96 -0.18
C MET A 187 -3.13 6.43 -1.38
N GLY A 188 -4.46 6.50 -1.34
CA GLY A 188 -5.35 5.92 -2.35
C GLY A 188 -5.70 4.45 -2.07
N LEU A 189 -5.59 4.01 -0.81
CA LEU A 189 -5.92 2.66 -0.36
C LEU A 189 -7.35 2.61 0.19
N SER A 190 -8.01 1.45 0.11
CA SER A 190 -9.39 1.24 0.54
C SER A 190 -9.50 0.80 2.01
N ASP A 191 -10.73 0.78 2.56
CA ASP A 191 -11.01 0.22 3.89
C ASP A 191 -10.57 -1.26 4.01
N GLN A 192 -10.69 -2.06 2.93
CA GLN A 192 -10.19 -3.44 2.91
C GLN A 192 -8.67 -3.48 3.04
N ASP A 193 -7.97 -2.60 2.31
CA ASP A 193 -6.51 -2.50 2.36
C ASP A 193 -6.05 -2.06 3.76
N ILE A 194 -6.75 -1.14 4.44
CA ILE A 194 -6.45 -0.73 5.82
C ILE A 194 -6.43 -1.95 6.74
N VAL A 195 -7.52 -2.71 6.79
CA VAL A 195 -7.65 -3.84 7.73
C VAL A 195 -6.67 -4.96 7.38
N ALA A 196 -6.49 -5.26 6.09
CA ALA A 196 -5.52 -6.27 5.67
C ALA A 196 -4.11 -5.84 6.08
N LEU A 197 -3.67 -4.62 5.76
CA LEU A 197 -2.33 -4.12 6.07
C LEU A 197 -2.07 -4.00 7.59
N SER A 198 -3.09 -3.71 8.39
CA SER A 198 -3.01 -3.80 9.87
C SER A 198 -2.60 -5.20 10.34
N GLY A 199 -2.98 -6.25 9.61
CA GLY A 199 -2.53 -7.63 9.83
C GLY A 199 -1.01 -7.81 9.75
N GLY A 200 -0.26 -6.86 9.19
CA GLY A 200 1.21 -6.86 9.25
C GLY A 200 1.76 -6.83 10.68
N HIS A 201 0.98 -6.35 11.66
CA HIS A 201 1.31 -6.43 13.09
C HIS A 201 1.31 -7.87 13.64
N THR A 202 0.86 -8.87 12.86
CA THR A 202 1.07 -10.29 13.20
C THR A 202 2.55 -10.60 13.43
N LEU A 203 3.44 -9.85 12.75
CA LEU A 203 4.88 -9.88 12.92
C LEU A 203 5.39 -8.80 13.87
N GLY A 204 6.37 -9.19 14.69
CA GLY A 204 7.21 -8.29 15.46
C GLY A 204 6.58 -7.77 16.74
N ARG A 205 7.04 -6.58 17.14
CA ARG A 205 6.69 -5.96 18.40
C ARG A 205 6.96 -4.46 18.40
N ALA A 206 6.27 -3.75 19.28
CA ALA A 206 6.65 -2.39 19.64
C ALA A 206 7.81 -2.40 20.65
N HIS A 207 8.55 -1.30 20.66
CA HIS A 207 9.66 -1.07 21.57
C HIS A 207 9.53 0.30 22.23
N LYS A 208 9.64 0.32 23.57
CA LYS A 208 9.39 1.50 24.39
C LYS A 208 10.30 2.68 24.01
N GLU A 209 11.56 2.42 23.68
CA GLU A 209 12.53 3.44 23.29
C GLU A 209 12.30 4.02 21.88
N ARG A 210 11.44 3.38 21.06
CA ARG A 210 11.13 3.83 19.70
C ARG A 210 9.80 4.56 19.63
N SER A 211 8.75 3.91 20.13
CA SER A 211 7.36 4.37 19.98
C SER A 211 6.68 4.74 21.29
N GLY A 212 7.29 4.42 22.43
CA GLY A 212 6.66 4.49 23.76
C GLY A 212 5.80 3.27 24.10
N PHE A 213 5.38 2.46 23.12
CA PHE A 213 4.67 1.20 23.31
C PHE A 213 5.65 0.01 23.40
N GLU A 214 5.24 -1.08 24.04
CA GLU A 214 6.08 -2.25 24.28
C GLU A 214 5.27 -3.54 24.14
N GLY A 215 5.88 -4.57 23.55
CA GLY A 215 5.27 -5.91 23.46
C GLY A 215 4.89 -6.32 22.03
N PRO A 216 4.82 -7.64 21.76
CA PRO A 216 4.32 -8.18 20.49
C PRO A 216 2.80 -8.15 20.44
N TRP A 217 2.21 -8.17 19.25
CA TRP A 217 0.77 -8.34 19.09
C TRP A 217 0.34 -9.81 19.17
N THR A 218 1.23 -10.72 18.80
CA THR A 218 0.97 -12.16 18.75
C THR A 218 1.97 -12.92 19.62
N SER A 219 1.61 -14.16 19.97
CA SER A 219 2.52 -15.04 20.74
C SER A 219 3.71 -15.55 19.90
N ASN A 220 3.59 -15.52 18.57
CA ASN A 220 4.60 -15.99 17.62
C ASN A 220 5.04 -14.85 16.67
N PRO A 221 5.79 -13.84 17.13
CA PRO A 221 6.05 -12.60 16.38
C PRO A 221 6.99 -12.76 15.16
N LEU A 222 7.31 -13.99 14.76
CA LEU A 222 8.09 -14.30 13.56
C LEU A 222 7.35 -15.25 12.60
N ILE A 223 6.07 -15.53 12.87
CA ILE A 223 5.20 -16.31 12.00
C ILE A 223 4.16 -15.36 11.42
N PHE A 224 4.06 -15.31 10.10
CA PHE A 224 3.03 -14.53 9.43
C PHE A 224 1.80 -15.40 9.26
N ASP A 225 0.82 -15.17 10.12
CA ASP A 225 -0.47 -15.87 10.17
C ASP A 225 -1.60 -14.86 10.51
N ASN A 226 -2.83 -15.34 10.63
CA ASN A 226 -3.97 -14.49 10.99
C ASN A 226 -4.12 -14.21 12.51
N SER A 227 -3.12 -14.58 13.33
CA SER A 227 -3.19 -14.47 14.80
C SER A 227 -3.45 -13.04 15.28
N TYR A 228 -2.99 -12.03 14.55
CA TYR A 228 -3.30 -10.63 14.88
C TYR A 228 -4.81 -10.40 15.06
N PHE A 229 -5.62 -10.91 14.14
CA PHE A 229 -7.07 -10.72 14.17
C PHE A 229 -7.72 -11.58 15.26
N THR A 230 -7.24 -12.81 15.46
CA THR A 230 -7.75 -13.68 16.54
C THR A 230 -7.47 -13.08 17.91
N GLU A 231 -6.26 -12.56 18.13
CA GLU A 231 -5.86 -11.90 19.36
C GLU A 231 -6.70 -10.63 19.60
N LEU A 232 -6.90 -9.82 18.56
CA LEU A 232 -7.72 -8.61 18.63
C LEU A 232 -9.17 -8.91 19.08
N LEU A 233 -9.80 -9.93 18.51
CA LEU A 233 -11.18 -10.31 18.85
C LEU A 233 -11.33 -10.89 20.27
N THR A 234 -10.29 -11.51 20.82
CA THR A 234 -10.32 -12.10 22.17
C THR A 234 -10.09 -11.10 23.30
N GLY A 235 -9.78 -9.84 22.98
CA GLY A 235 -9.53 -8.77 23.95
C GLY A 235 -8.09 -8.74 24.47
N GLU A 236 -7.83 -7.85 25.42
CA GLU A 236 -6.47 -7.66 25.97
C GLU A 236 -6.00 -8.88 26.77
N LYS A 237 -4.76 -9.32 26.50
CA LYS A 237 -4.08 -10.40 27.23
C LYS A 237 -2.76 -9.88 27.80
N GLU A 238 -2.41 -10.35 28.99
CA GLU A 238 -1.11 -10.04 29.59
C GLU A 238 0.03 -10.46 28.66
N GLY A 239 0.98 -9.55 28.41
CA GLY A 239 2.12 -9.80 27.54
C GLY A 239 1.90 -9.52 26.05
N LEU A 240 0.66 -9.27 25.60
CA LEU A 240 0.35 -8.86 24.23
C LEU A 240 -0.05 -7.38 24.14
N LEU A 241 0.25 -6.78 23.00
CA LEU A 241 -0.02 -5.38 22.69
C LEU A 241 -1.27 -5.23 21.81
N GLN A 242 -2.09 -4.23 22.12
CA GLN A 242 -3.11 -3.71 21.21
C GLN A 242 -3.09 -2.18 21.28
N LEU A 243 -2.73 -1.52 20.17
CA LEU A 243 -2.74 -0.06 20.06
C LEU A 243 -4.17 0.47 19.96
N VAL A 244 -4.34 1.79 20.13
CA VAL A 244 -5.64 2.44 19.88
C VAL A 244 -6.04 2.26 18.42
N SER A 245 -5.08 2.35 17.50
CA SER A 245 -5.28 2.11 16.07
C SER A 245 -5.65 0.66 15.73
N ASP A 246 -5.29 -0.33 16.56
CA ASP A 246 -5.72 -1.73 16.37
C ASP A 246 -7.16 -1.89 16.88
N LYS A 247 -7.43 -1.41 18.10
CA LYS A 247 -8.75 -1.54 18.75
C LYS A 247 -9.85 -0.84 17.98
N THR A 248 -9.55 0.28 17.31
CA THR A 248 -10.55 1.00 16.52
C THR A 248 -11.13 0.16 15.38
N LEU A 249 -10.41 -0.86 14.89
CA LEU A 249 -10.90 -1.78 13.86
C LEU A 249 -12.10 -2.59 14.35
N LEU A 250 -12.23 -2.79 15.67
CA LEU A 250 -13.35 -3.52 16.27
C LEU A 250 -14.63 -2.68 16.42
N CYS A 251 -14.50 -1.36 16.42
CA CYS A 251 -15.58 -0.42 16.68
C CYS A 251 -16.19 0.16 15.39
N ASP A 252 -15.47 0.10 14.28
CA ASP A 252 -15.90 0.63 13.00
C ASP A 252 -16.78 -0.38 12.24
N PRO A 253 -17.95 0.03 11.72
CA PRO A 253 -18.91 -0.89 11.09
C PRO A 253 -18.42 -1.48 9.76
N VAL A 254 -17.41 -0.88 9.12
CA VAL A 254 -16.81 -1.41 7.88
C VAL A 254 -15.60 -2.28 8.20
N PHE A 255 -14.77 -1.87 9.17
CA PHE A 255 -13.57 -2.64 9.54
C PHE A 255 -13.91 -3.92 10.30
N ARG A 256 -14.89 -3.89 11.20
CA ARG A 256 -15.21 -5.03 12.06
C ARG A 256 -15.55 -6.32 11.29
N PRO A 257 -16.41 -6.30 10.25
CA PRO A 257 -16.65 -7.49 9.43
C PRO A 257 -15.40 -8.05 8.74
N LEU A 258 -14.44 -7.20 8.37
CA LEU A 258 -13.16 -7.64 7.78
C LEU A 258 -12.26 -8.30 8.82
N VAL A 259 -12.19 -7.75 10.04
CA VAL A 259 -11.48 -8.39 11.16
C VAL A 259 -12.05 -9.78 11.45
N GLU A 260 -13.37 -9.90 11.49
CA GLU A 260 -14.05 -11.20 11.70
C GLU A 260 -13.82 -12.18 10.55
N LYS A 261 -13.85 -11.70 9.30
CA LYS A 261 -13.50 -12.49 8.11
C LYS A 261 -12.08 -13.03 8.23
N TYR A 262 -11.09 -12.18 8.48
CA TYR A 262 -9.68 -12.58 8.51
C TYR A 262 -9.33 -13.48 9.70
N ALA A 263 -9.97 -13.29 10.84
CA ALA A 263 -9.81 -14.19 11.98
C ALA A 263 -10.40 -15.59 11.72
N ALA A 264 -11.45 -15.70 10.91
CA ALA A 264 -12.10 -16.96 10.57
C ALA A 264 -11.47 -17.68 9.37
N ASP A 265 -10.84 -16.93 8.46
CA ASP A 265 -10.32 -17.43 7.18
C ASP A 265 -8.95 -16.78 6.87
N GLU A 266 -7.89 -17.53 7.15
CA GLU A 266 -6.51 -17.10 6.89
C GLU A 266 -6.19 -16.98 5.39
N ASP A 267 -6.75 -17.84 4.55
CA ASP A 267 -6.53 -17.77 3.10
C ASP A 267 -7.12 -16.47 2.54
N ALA A 268 -8.30 -16.07 3.04
CA ALA A 268 -8.92 -14.80 2.67
C ALA A 268 -8.10 -13.59 3.18
N PHE A 269 -7.50 -13.68 4.37
CA PHE A 269 -6.54 -12.68 4.84
C PHE A 269 -5.31 -12.61 3.93
N PHE A 270 -4.72 -13.75 3.60
CA PHE A 270 -3.50 -13.82 2.78
C PHE A 270 -3.72 -13.25 1.38
N ALA A 271 -4.86 -13.55 0.75
CA ALA A 271 -5.24 -12.97 -0.53
C ALA A 271 -5.35 -11.43 -0.46
N ASP A 272 -6.12 -10.92 0.50
CA ASP A 272 -6.33 -9.47 0.63
C ASP A 272 -5.06 -8.74 1.09
N TYR A 273 -4.21 -9.38 1.91
CA TYR A 273 -2.91 -8.85 2.32
C TYR A 273 -1.93 -8.75 1.15
N ALA A 274 -1.85 -9.78 0.31
CA ALA A 274 -0.97 -9.77 -0.86
C ALA A 274 -1.35 -8.65 -1.82
N GLU A 275 -2.65 -8.48 -2.08
CA GLU A 275 -3.16 -7.39 -2.92
C GLU A 275 -2.84 -6.01 -2.32
N ALA A 276 -3.14 -5.82 -1.03
CA ALA A 276 -2.93 -4.54 -0.36
C ALA A 276 -1.44 -4.18 -0.23
N HIS A 277 -0.57 -5.15 0.08
CA HIS A 277 0.88 -4.95 0.13
C HIS A 277 1.44 -4.64 -1.26
N GLN A 278 0.97 -5.32 -2.32
CA GLN A 278 1.38 -4.96 -3.68
C GLN A 278 1.01 -3.51 -4.00
N LYS A 279 -0.25 -3.09 -3.77
CA LYS A 279 -0.70 -1.71 -3.98
C LYS A 279 0.16 -0.71 -3.22
N LEU A 280 0.40 -0.96 -1.93
CA LEU A 280 1.25 -0.14 -1.07
C LEU A 280 2.67 0.00 -1.64
N SER A 281 3.31 -1.14 -1.96
CA SER A 281 4.68 -1.14 -2.45
C SER A 281 4.84 -0.42 -3.79
N GLU A 282 3.74 -0.26 -4.55
CA GLU A 282 3.69 0.35 -5.88
C GLU A 282 3.03 1.76 -5.87
N LEU A 283 2.86 2.38 -4.70
CA LEU A 283 2.30 3.74 -4.60
C LEU A 283 3.15 4.76 -5.38
N GLY A 284 2.52 5.43 -6.35
CA GLY A 284 3.17 6.38 -7.25
C GLY A 284 4.13 5.78 -8.29
N PHE A 285 4.23 4.45 -8.38
CA PHE A 285 5.06 3.72 -9.34
C PHE A 285 4.20 3.09 -10.44
N ALA A 286 4.68 3.08 -11.68
CA ALA A 286 4.02 2.43 -12.82
C ALA A 286 2.55 2.87 -13.03
N ASP A 287 2.31 4.18 -13.05
CA ASP A 287 1.00 4.83 -13.28
C ASP A 287 -0.06 4.61 -12.17
N ALA A 288 0.30 4.91 -10.92
CA ALA A 288 -0.65 5.19 -9.81
C ALA A 288 -0.91 6.69 -9.62
#